data_AF-A0A1H3JCR4-F1
#
_entry.id   AF-A0A1H3JCR4-F1
#
_cell.length_a   1.000
_cell.length_b   1.000
_cell.length_c   1.000
_cell.angle_alpha   90.00
_cell.angle_beta   90.00
_cell.angle_gamma   90.00
#
_symmetry.space_group_name_H-M   'P 1'
#
loop_
_entity.id
_entity.type
_entity.pdbx_description
1 polymer ?
#
loop_
_entity_poly.entity_id
_entity_poly.type
_entity_poly.pdbx_seq_one_letter_code
_entity_poly.pdbx_strand_id
1 'polypeptide(L)' 'MEKVCKNCMFSDKTRFSVKGHTLCRRFPPGGDTNTFPIIHEDDWCGEFRVADVGDKEAA' A
#
# COMPACT_ATOMS: atom_id res chain seq x y z
N MET A 1 3.00 -16.00 -0.70
CA MET A 1 3.11 -14.55 -0.42
C MET A 1 2.13 -14.21 0.69
N GLU A 2 2.59 -13.57 1.76
CA GLU A 2 1.74 -13.16 2.89
C GLU A 2 0.78 -12.06 2.45
N LYS A 3 -0.50 -12.15 2.81
CA LYS A 3 -1.52 -11.14 2.50
C LYS A 3 -1.42 -10.00 3.52
N VAL A 4 -0.38 -9.19 3.41
CA VAL A 4 -0.11 -8.06 4.32
C VAL A 4 0.19 -6.80 3.53
N CYS A 5 0.03 -5.63 4.14
CA CYS A 5 0.09 -4.35 3.45
C CYS A 5 1.40 -4.12 2.69
N LYS A 6 2.55 -4.56 3.20
CA LYS A 6 3.85 -4.50 2.49
C LYS A 6 3.88 -5.20 1.14
N ASN A 7 2.98 -6.16 0.92
CA ASN A 7 2.84 -6.93 -0.32
C ASN A 7 1.63 -6.49 -1.16
N CYS A 8 0.94 -5.41 -0.75
CA CYS A 8 -0.27 -4.93 -1.40
C CYS A 8 0.05 -3.86 -2.43
N MET A 9 -0.64 -3.86 -3.58
CA MET A 9 -0.47 -2.87 -4.65
C MET A 9 -0.75 -1.42 -4.20
N PHE A 10 -1.52 -1.27 -3.13
CA PHE A 10 -1.88 0.04 -2.58
C PHE A 10 -0.85 0.55 -1.57
N SER A 11 0.09 -0.26 -1.11
CA SER A 11 1.14 0.19 -0.21
C SER A 11 2.12 1.09 -0.94
N ASP A 12 2.39 2.26 -0.36
CA ASP A 12 3.41 3.19 -0.80
C ASP A 12 4.43 3.37 0.34
N LYS A 13 5.63 2.85 0.12
CA LYS A 13 6.79 2.98 1.02
C LYS A 13 7.73 4.12 0.60
N THR A 14 7.47 4.76 -0.54
CA THR A 14 8.38 5.77 -1.12
C THR A 14 8.22 7.14 -0.47
N ARG A 15 7.02 7.43 0.03
CA ARG A 15 6.66 8.73 0.61
C ARG A 15 6.70 8.76 2.14
N PHE A 16 7.10 7.67 2.80
CA PHE A 16 7.05 7.57 4.25
C PHE A 16 8.26 6.82 4.83
N SER A 17 8.95 7.41 5.80
CA SER A 17 10.20 6.89 6.38
C SER A 17 10.05 6.28 7.78
N VAL A 18 8.83 6.06 8.28
CA VAL A 18 8.67 5.40 9.59
C VAL A 18 8.77 3.89 9.41
N LYS A 19 9.73 3.29 10.12
CA LYS A 19 9.97 1.85 10.12
C LYS A 19 8.70 1.09 10.56
N GLY A 20 8.37 0.01 9.86
CA GLY A 20 7.19 -0.81 10.16
C GLY A 20 5.87 -0.25 9.64
N HIS A 21 5.88 0.91 8.97
CA HIS A 21 4.65 1.57 8.52
C HIS A 21 4.71 1.91 7.03
N THR A 22 3.54 1.96 6.40
CA THR A 22 3.38 2.31 4.99
C THR A 22 2.12 3.16 4.78
N LEU A 23 2.09 3.94 3.71
CA LEU A 23 0.89 4.65 3.29
C LEU A 23 0.00 3.72 2.47
N CYS A 24 -1.30 3.67 2.78
CA CYS A 24 -2.26 2.89 2.00
C CYS A 24 -3.04 3.78 1.03
N ARG A 25 -2.79 3.59 -0.26
CA ARG A 25 -3.44 4.30 -1.38
C ARG A 25 -4.77 3.69 -1.83
N ARG A 26 -5.32 2.71 -1.08
CA ARG A 26 -6.66 2.15 -1.33
C ARG A 26 -7.74 3.21 -1.08
N PHE A 27 -7.48 4.16 -0.18
CA PHE A 27 -8.26 5.40 -0.02
C PHE A 27 -7.68 6.50 -0.93
N PRO A 28 -8.50 7.36 -1.59
CA PRO A 28 -9.47 8.24 -0.92
C PRO A 28 -10.87 8.27 -1.57
N PRO A 29 -11.97 8.52 -0.81
CA PRO A 29 -12.96 9.51 -1.31
C PRO A 29 -13.81 10.18 -0.20
N GLY A 30 -13.59 11.47 0.11
CA GLY A 30 -14.64 12.30 0.74
C GLY A 30 -14.44 12.82 2.18
N GLY A 31 -13.23 13.17 2.59
CA GLY A 31 -13.03 14.02 3.77
C GLY A 31 -11.89 15.00 3.48
N ASP A 32 -12.03 16.25 3.90
CA ASP A 32 -11.20 17.43 3.58
C ASP A 32 -9.66 17.31 3.76
N THR A 33 -9.12 16.15 4.14
CA THR A 33 -7.70 15.94 4.39
C THR A 33 -7.03 15.23 3.22
N ASN A 34 -6.14 15.93 2.52
CA ASN A 34 -5.29 15.45 1.41
C ASN A 34 -4.26 14.37 1.82
N THR A 35 -4.54 13.53 2.82
CA THR A 35 -3.54 12.66 3.46
C THR A 35 -4.00 11.22 3.45
N PHE A 36 -3.22 10.35 2.80
CA PHE A 36 -3.43 8.90 2.83
C PHE A 36 -3.20 8.36 4.25
N PRO A 37 -3.95 7.32 4.67
CA PRO A 37 -3.75 6.70 5.98
C PRO A 37 -2.39 6.00 6.05
N ILE A 38 -1.73 6.18 7.20
CA ILE A 38 -0.51 5.45 7.58
C ILE A 38 -0.96 4.22 8.38
N ILE A 39 -0.50 3.05 7.96
CA ILE A 39 -0.85 1.76 8.57
C ILE A 39 0.40 0.93 8.81
N HIS A 40 0.31 -0.11 9.64
CA HIS A 40 1.44 -1.02 9.84
C HIS A 40 1.64 -1.88 8.59
N GLU A 41 2.89 -2.15 8.22
CA GLU A 41 3.20 -2.84 6.97
C GLU A 41 2.85 -4.34 7.01
N ASP A 42 2.71 -4.90 8.21
CA ASP A 42 2.28 -6.28 8.45
C ASP A 42 0.77 -6.42 8.70
N ASP A 43 0.00 -5.31 8.65
CA ASP A 43 -1.46 -5.36 8.76
C ASP A 43 -2.09 -5.99 7.51
N TRP A 44 -3.33 -6.47 7.67
CA TRP A 44 -4.15 -6.98 6.57
C TRP A 44 -5.52 -6.29 6.56
N CYS A 45 -6.08 -6.15 5.36
CA CYS A 45 -7.47 -5.75 5.16
C CYS A 45 -8.12 -6.57 4.04
N GLY A 46 -9.46 -6.68 4.05
CA GLY A 46 -10.23 -7.41 3.03
C GLY A 46 -10.06 -6.88 1.59
N GLU A 47 -9.50 -5.68 1.47
CA GLU A 47 -9.24 -4.96 0.23
C GLU A 47 -7.87 -5.26 -0.39
N PHE A 48 -7.11 -6.19 0.22
CA PHE A 48 -5.79 -6.59 -0.27
C PHE A 48 -5.83 -7.03 -1.74
N ARG A 49 -4.94 -6.44 -2.54
CA ARG A 49 -4.65 -6.83 -3.91
C ARG A 49 -3.15 -7.01 -4.07
N VAL A 50 -2.75 -8.13 -4.66
CA VAL A 50 -1.36 -8.34 -5.08
C VAL A 50 -1.09 -7.34 -6.19
N ALA A 51 0.04 -6.63 -6.13
CA ALA A 51 0.49 -5.88 -7.29
C ALA A 51 0.67 -6.88 -8.41
N ASP A 52 -0.05 -6.70 -9.53
CA ASP A 52 0.26 -7.44 -10.74
C ASP A 52 1.70 -7.07 -11.05
N VAL A 53 2.63 -7.97 -10.71
CA VAL A 53 4.02 -7.84 -11.08
C VAL A 53 4.00 -8.16 -12.56
N GLY A 54 3.54 -7.19 -13.36
CA GLY A 54 3.76 -7.24 -14.78
C GLY A 54 5.26 -7.38 -14.92
N ASP A 55 5.68 -8.56 -15.38
CA ASP A 55 6.96 -8.75 -16.04
C ASP A 55 7.19 -7.55 -16.94
N LYS A 56 7.91 -6.57 -16.42
CA LYS A 56 8.73 -5.70 -17.25
C LYS A 56 9.97 -6.51 -17.59
N GLU A 57 9.76 -7.63 -18.28
CA GLU A 57 10.75 -8.08 -19.24
C GLU A 57 10.91 -6.94 -20.25
N ALA A 58 12.17 -6.55 -20.42
CA ALA A 58 12.58 -5.44 -21.25
C ALA A 58 11.98 -5.55 -22.66
N ALA A 59 11.35 -4.47 -23.12
CA ALA A 59 11.13 -4.20 -24.53
C ALA A 59 12.09 -3.08 -24.96
#